data_AF-A0A3D4RWG5-F1
#
_entry.id   AF-A0A3D4RWG5-F1
#
_cell.length_a   1.000
_cell.length_b   1.000
_cell.length_c   1.000
_cell.angle_alpha   90.00
_cell.angle_beta   90.00
_cell.angle_gamma   90.00
#
_symmetry.space_group_name_H-M   'P 1'
#
loop_
_entity.id
_entity.type
_entity.pdbx_description
1 polymer ?
#
loop_
_entity_poly.entity_id
_entity_poly.type
_entity_poly.pdbx_seq_one_letter_code
_entity_poly.pdbx_strand_id
1 'polypeptide(L)'
;MTYQRIEAFPDDAASYGSSELTALATVWREKEDELQETGVFQDFLKKLQREWAIETGIIERLYTWDRGVTEVLIEQGIDSSLIAHQGGIQREEAEHIKKIIDDQLSIVEGLFSFVKGDQPLTEHFIRGLQAQFTEHQDYTEALTSDGTLVRVKLEKGKYKTLPNNPRRPDGEMHTYCPPEITQEEMQQLITWYRGSEGAMPTEVKAAWLHHRFTQIHPFQDGNGRVARALASLVFLEDRYFPLVIRDADRQEYIGALEAADRGDLRPLVSMFARRQKESILRALGLEQQVQQSKHAEQIISSALQVLKDKYTTAQKRFSRVYDYADELATVAEARMKEIADSLDDQLSDLTPPQQDRYHAHLSSARNDSPRKHYFHNQIVEIARKFDYFANLERYRAWIRISIRTEENFEFVVSIHGYGYGDTGIMAASALTDRRVEKEEGGTEPVSVQPASIDLFQFNYAESLDSTTERFRDWLESALAVALGEWKRLIAA
;
A
#
# COMPACT_ATOMS: atom_id res chain seq x y z
N MET A 1 -54.27 22.19 19.59
CA MET A 1 -54.80 22.74 18.32
C MET A 1 -55.34 21.58 17.49
N THR A 2 -56.23 21.83 16.53
CA THR A 2 -56.74 20.78 15.62
C THR A 2 -55.68 20.49 14.55
N TYR A 3 -55.49 19.21 14.19
CA TYR A 3 -54.59 18.81 13.11
C TYR A 3 -54.94 19.51 11.79
N GLN A 4 -53.95 20.05 11.11
CA GLN A 4 -54.06 20.56 9.74
C GLN A 4 -53.53 19.51 8.77
N ARG A 5 -54.35 19.19 7.76
CA ARG A 5 -53.99 18.28 6.66
C ARG A 5 -52.67 18.72 6.02
N ILE A 6 -51.87 17.77 5.55
CA ILE A 6 -50.66 18.11 4.81
C ILE A 6 -51.02 18.91 3.55
N GLU A 7 -50.15 19.85 3.21
CA GLU A 7 -50.28 20.65 1.98
C GLU A 7 -49.29 20.17 0.92
N ALA A 8 -49.61 20.43 -0.34
CA ALA A 8 -48.71 20.20 -1.46
C ALA A 8 -47.42 21.06 -1.33
N PHE A 9 -46.59 21.04 -2.37
CA PHE A 9 -45.47 21.96 -2.45
C PHE A 9 -45.99 23.41 -2.49
N PRO A 10 -45.36 24.35 -1.74
CA PRO A 10 -45.64 25.77 -1.92
C PRO A 10 -45.44 26.22 -3.38
N ASP A 11 -46.24 27.17 -3.86
CA ASP A 11 -46.19 27.63 -5.25
C ASP A 11 -44.81 28.18 -5.64
N ASP A 12 -44.09 28.79 -4.69
CA ASP A 12 -42.74 29.34 -4.86
C ASP A 12 -41.62 28.40 -4.41
N ALA A 13 -41.92 27.13 -4.08
CA ALA A 13 -40.96 26.19 -3.50
C ALA A 13 -39.71 25.95 -4.36
N ALA A 14 -39.85 26.02 -5.69
CA ALA A 14 -38.72 25.90 -6.61
C ALA A 14 -37.63 26.96 -6.37
N SER A 15 -38.00 28.13 -5.82
CA SER A 15 -37.06 29.22 -5.50
C SER A 15 -36.25 29.00 -4.22
N TYR A 16 -36.59 27.98 -3.41
CA TYR A 16 -35.94 27.73 -2.11
C TYR A 16 -34.60 26.99 -2.26
N GLY A 17 -34.31 26.46 -3.46
CA GLY A 17 -33.09 25.70 -3.73
C GLY A 17 -31.81 26.54 -3.63
N SER A 18 -30.70 25.86 -3.38
CA SER A 18 -29.36 26.41 -3.30
C SER A 18 -28.67 26.30 -4.67
N SER A 19 -28.43 27.45 -5.30
CA SER A 19 -27.62 27.53 -6.53
C SER A 19 -26.19 27.04 -6.31
N GLU A 20 -25.64 27.25 -5.12
CA GLU A 20 -24.30 26.80 -4.73
C GLU A 20 -24.23 25.28 -4.64
N LEU A 21 -25.22 24.63 -3.99
CA LEU A 21 -25.29 23.18 -3.95
C LEU A 21 -25.42 22.59 -5.35
N THR A 22 -26.26 23.20 -6.19
CA THR A 22 -26.45 22.77 -7.58
C THR A 22 -25.14 22.82 -8.36
N ALA A 23 -24.36 23.90 -8.23
CA ALA A 23 -23.05 24.03 -8.87
C ALA A 23 -22.05 22.98 -8.36
N LEU A 24 -21.97 22.78 -7.03
CA LEU A 24 -21.11 21.76 -6.42
C LEU A 24 -21.50 20.35 -6.84
N ALA A 25 -22.80 20.05 -6.96
CA ALA A 25 -23.30 18.75 -7.39
C ALA A 25 -22.93 18.44 -8.85
N THR A 26 -22.89 19.46 -9.72
CA THR A 26 -22.41 19.29 -11.10
C THR A 26 -20.94 18.88 -11.12
N VAL A 27 -20.09 19.60 -10.38
CA VAL A 27 -18.65 19.26 -10.24
C VAL A 27 -18.48 17.87 -9.62
N TRP A 28 -19.27 17.56 -8.60
CA TRP A 28 -19.28 16.25 -7.96
C TRP A 28 -19.59 15.13 -8.94
N ARG A 29 -20.66 15.26 -9.73
CA ARG A 29 -21.08 14.21 -10.67
C ARG A 29 -20.07 13.96 -11.78
N GLU A 30 -19.36 14.99 -12.24
CA GLU A 30 -18.25 14.82 -13.20
C GLU A 30 -17.09 14.04 -12.58
N LYS A 31 -16.87 14.18 -11.27
CA LYS A 31 -15.75 13.58 -10.53
C LYS A 31 -16.05 12.22 -9.91
N GLU A 32 -17.31 11.96 -9.59
CA GLU A 32 -17.76 10.70 -9.01
C GLU A 32 -17.35 9.52 -9.90
N ASP A 33 -17.54 9.63 -11.21
CA ASP A 33 -17.20 8.58 -12.18
C ASP A 33 -15.69 8.21 -12.12
N GLU A 34 -14.80 9.19 -11.89
CA GLU A 34 -13.36 8.96 -11.73
C GLU A 34 -13.00 8.32 -10.38
N LEU A 35 -13.74 8.67 -9.32
CA LEU A 35 -13.47 8.25 -7.94
C LEU A 35 -14.05 6.86 -7.61
N GLN A 36 -15.14 6.46 -8.27
CA GLN A 36 -15.78 5.15 -8.05
C GLN A 36 -14.85 3.95 -8.29
N GLU A 37 -13.84 4.11 -9.15
CA GLU A 37 -12.83 3.08 -9.43
C GLU A 37 -11.75 2.97 -8.34
N THR A 38 -11.74 3.89 -7.36
CA THR A 38 -10.72 3.92 -6.29
C THR A 38 -11.23 3.28 -4.99
N GLY A 39 -10.34 2.59 -4.26
CA GLY A 39 -10.67 2.06 -2.93
C GLY A 39 -10.98 3.15 -1.88
N VAL A 40 -10.43 4.36 -2.06
CA VAL A 40 -10.57 5.48 -1.12
C VAL A 40 -12.01 6.01 -1.08
N PHE A 41 -12.68 6.08 -2.23
CA PHE A 41 -14.07 6.52 -2.27
C PHE A 41 -15.02 5.52 -1.60
N GLN A 42 -14.79 4.22 -1.81
CA GLN A 42 -15.57 3.16 -1.15
C GLN A 42 -15.43 3.22 0.38
N ASP A 43 -14.22 3.50 0.88
CA ASP A 43 -14.00 3.67 2.31
C ASP A 43 -14.67 4.93 2.87
N PHE A 44 -14.67 6.04 2.11
CA PHE A 44 -15.44 7.23 2.47
C PHE A 44 -16.94 6.96 2.57
N LEU A 45 -17.52 6.27 1.58
CA LEU A 45 -18.95 5.92 1.60
C LEU A 45 -19.30 5.03 2.80
N LYS A 46 -18.48 4.02 3.11
CA LYS A 46 -18.69 3.16 4.29
C LYS A 46 -18.67 3.97 5.59
N LYS A 47 -17.71 4.89 5.74
CA LYS A 47 -17.65 5.77 6.91
C LYS A 47 -18.88 6.67 7.01
N LEU A 48 -19.34 7.21 5.88
CA LEU A 48 -20.53 8.07 5.85
C LEU A 48 -21.82 7.29 6.18
N GLN A 49 -21.94 6.04 5.72
CA GLN A 49 -23.04 5.14 6.08
C GLN A 49 -23.04 4.80 7.57
N ARG A 50 -21.87 4.54 8.17
CA ARG A 50 -21.74 4.35 9.62
C ARG A 50 -22.10 5.61 10.40
N GLU A 51 -21.62 6.77 9.95
CA GLU A 51 -21.96 8.07 10.54
C GLU A 51 -23.48 8.28 10.52
N TRP A 52 -24.13 8.05 9.37
CA TRP A 52 -25.58 8.11 9.23
C TRP A 52 -26.30 7.17 10.22
N ALA A 53 -25.87 5.92 10.28
CA ALA A 53 -26.48 4.91 11.13
C ALA A 53 -26.33 5.24 12.63
N ILE A 54 -25.17 5.74 13.05
CA ILE A 54 -24.96 6.10 14.45
C ILE A 54 -25.77 7.35 14.82
N GLU A 55 -25.65 8.43 14.03
CA GLU A 55 -26.23 9.74 14.36
C GLU A 55 -27.76 9.71 14.35
N THR A 56 -28.38 8.93 13.45
CA THR A 56 -29.85 8.83 13.39
C THR A 56 -30.44 8.23 14.67
N GLY A 57 -29.72 7.33 15.35
CA GLY A 57 -30.13 6.79 16.65
C GLY A 57 -29.84 7.73 17.82
N ILE A 58 -28.74 8.49 17.77
CA ILE A 58 -28.40 9.52 18.79
C ILE A 58 -29.45 10.63 18.79
N ILE A 59 -29.90 11.09 17.61
CA ILE A 59 -30.92 12.15 17.48
C ILE A 59 -32.23 11.76 18.18
N GLU A 60 -32.64 10.49 18.04
CA GLU A 60 -33.82 9.91 18.70
C GLU A 60 -33.56 9.49 20.16
N ARG A 61 -32.34 9.68 20.66
CA ARG A 61 -31.92 9.29 22.02
C ARG A 61 -32.08 7.80 22.32
N LEU A 62 -31.89 6.94 21.32
CA LEU A 62 -31.86 5.47 21.54
C LEU A 62 -30.63 5.05 22.35
N TYR A 63 -29.56 5.83 22.26
CA TYR A 63 -28.33 5.71 23.03
C TYR A 63 -27.63 7.07 23.05
N THR A 64 -26.79 7.29 24.05
CA THR A 64 -26.02 8.53 24.23
C THR A 64 -24.63 8.21 24.74
N TRP A 65 -23.60 8.83 24.16
CA TRP A 65 -22.21 8.70 24.57
C TRP A 65 -21.38 9.88 24.08
N ASP A 66 -20.12 9.95 24.52
CA ASP A 66 -19.18 10.96 24.07
C ASP A 66 -18.87 10.89 22.58
N ARG A 67 -18.56 12.05 21.99
CA ARG A 67 -18.24 12.17 20.55
C ARG A 67 -17.11 11.23 20.11
N GLY A 68 -16.11 11.02 20.96
CA GLY A 68 -14.97 10.13 20.67
C GLY A 68 -15.39 8.69 20.38
N VAL A 69 -16.45 8.18 21.03
CA VAL A 69 -16.99 6.84 20.76
C VAL A 69 -17.55 6.78 19.33
N THR A 70 -18.31 7.81 18.94
CA THR A 70 -18.87 7.92 17.59
C THR A 70 -17.77 7.92 16.53
N GLU A 71 -16.70 8.69 16.73
CA GLU A 71 -15.57 8.77 15.79
C GLU A 71 -14.84 7.43 15.66
N VAL A 72 -14.60 6.74 16.78
CA VAL A 72 -14.00 5.40 16.77
C VAL A 72 -14.86 4.41 16.00
N LEU A 73 -16.18 4.41 16.20
CA LEU A 73 -17.09 3.49 15.52
C LEU A 73 -17.21 3.78 14.01
N ILE A 74 -17.16 5.06 13.61
CA ILE A 74 -17.12 5.45 12.19
C ILE A 74 -15.84 4.92 11.55
N GLU A 75 -14.69 5.12 12.21
CA GLU A 75 -13.37 4.78 11.68
C GLU A 75 -13.11 3.26 11.68
N GLN A 76 -13.31 2.61 12.81
CA GLN A 76 -12.92 1.20 13.03
C GLN A 76 -14.05 0.21 12.75
N GLY A 77 -15.31 0.67 12.70
CA GLY A 77 -16.49 -0.16 12.50
C GLY A 77 -17.33 -0.31 13.76
N ILE A 78 -18.54 -0.84 13.57
CA ILE A 78 -19.53 -0.98 14.65
C ILE A 78 -19.27 -2.29 15.40
N ASP A 79 -18.73 -2.18 16.61
CA ASP A 79 -18.38 -3.33 17.46
C ASP A 79 -18.87 -3.12 18.90
N SER A 80 -19.45 -4.17 19.51
CA SER A 80 -20.02 -4.08 20.85
C SER A 80 -18.95 -3.95 21.95
N SER A 81 -17.73 -4.46 21.74
CA SER A 81 -16.63 -4.26 22.67
C SER A 81 -16.16 -2.80 22.66
N LEU A 82 -16.11 -2.16 21.49
CA LEU A 82 -15.79 -0.73 21.38
C LEU A 82 -16.86 0.12 22.07
N ILE A 83 -18.15 -0.20 21.87
CA ILE A 83 -19.27 0.47 22.55
C ILE A 83 -19.16 0.31 24.08
N ALA A 84 -18.92 -0.90 24.58
CA ALA A 84 -18.83 -1.17 26.00
C ALA A 84 -17.63 -0.47 26.65
N HIS A 85 -16.44 -0.60 26.05
CA HIS A 85 -15.20 -0.05 26.60
C HIS A 85 -15.13 1.47 26.51
N GLN A 86 -15.50 2.06 25.38
CA GLN A 86 -15.39 3.51 25.17
C GLN A 86 -16.61 4.27 25.68
N GLY A 87 -17.80 3.65 25.66
CA GLY A 87 -19.03 4.28 26.14
C GLY A 87 -19.33 4.07 27.63
N GLY A 88 -18.59 3.20 28.33
CA GLY A 88 -18.87 2.85 29.72
C GLY A 88 -20.20 2.09 29.89
N ILE A 89 -20.63 1.39 28.85
CA ILE A 89 -21.94 0.70 28.75
C ILE A 89 -21.76 -0.77 29.12
N GLN A 90 -22.76 -1.34 29.80
CA GLN A 90 -22.75 -2.77 30.13
C GLN A 90 -22.77 -3.62 28.86
N ARG A 91 -22.10 -4.77 28.87
CA ARG A 91 -21.92 -5.59 27.65
C ARG A 91 -23.23 -5.98 26.98
N GLU A 92 -24.24 -6.38 27.75
CA GLU A 92 -25.56 -6.75 27.22
C GLU A 92 -26.26 -5.57 26.53
N GLU A 93 -26.16 -4.38 27.12
CA GLU A 93 -26.70 -3.15 26.55
C GLU A 93 -25.92 -2.71 25.30
N ALA A 94 -24.60 -2.84 25.31
CA ALA A 94 -23.76 -2.58 24.14
C ALA A 94 -24.07 -3.52 22.96
N GLU A 95 -24.34 -4.80 23.23
CA GLU A 95 -24.78 -5.77 22.23
C GLU A 95 -26.17 -5.42 21.67
N HIS A 96 -27.08 -4.91 22.50
CA HIS A 96 -28.38 -4.42 22.05
C HIS A 96 -28.27 -3.17 21.18
N ILE A 97 -27.48 -2.16 21.61
CA ILE A 97 -27.24 -0.94 20.84
C ILE A 97 -26.59 -1.26 19.50
N LYS A 98 -25.63 -2.20 19.46
CA LYS A 98 -25.04 -2.66 18.21
C LYS A 98 -26.10 -3.15 17.24
N LYS A 99 -27.06 -3.98 17.69
CA LYS A 99 -28.15 -4.49 16.82
C LYS A 99 -29.01 -3.36 16.25
N ILE A 100 -29.33 -2.34 17.06
CA ILE A 100 -30.03 -1.15 16.58
C ILE A 100 -29.21 -0.42 15.51
N ILE A 101 -27.90 -0.26 15.72
CA ILE A 101 -27.02 0.38 14.73
C ILE A 101 -26.92 -0.46 13.46
N ASP A 102 -26.84 -1.80 13.58
CA ASP A 102 -26.82 -2.71 12.45
C ASP A 102 -28.12 -2.62 11.62
N ASP A 103 -29.29 -2.51 12.27
CA ASP A 103 -30.57 -2.30 11.60
C ASP A 103 -30.55 -1.00 10.78
N GLN A 104 -30.06 0.10 11.39
CA GLN A 104 -29.94 1.40 10.75
C GLN A 104 -28.93 1.36 9.58
N LEU A 105 -27.79 0.70 9.76
CA LEU A 105 -26.77 0.54 8.72
C LEU A 105 -27.33 -0.26 7.52
N SER A 106 -28.03 -1.35 7.80
CA SER A 106 -28.69 -2.17 6.78
C SER A 106 -29.74 -1.38 5.99
N ILE A 107 -30.42 -0.41 6.63
CA ILE A 107 -31.36 0.48 5.96
C ILE A 107 -30.65 1.39 4.96
N VAL A 108 -29.60 2.10 5.38
CA VAL A 108 -28.90 3.03 4.45
C VAL A 108 -28.26 2.28 3.28
N GLU A 109 -27.70 1.09 3.51
CA GLU A 109 -27.24 0.19 2.45
C GLU A 109 -28.38 -0.26 1.52
N GLY A 110 -29.55 -0.57 2.10
CA GLY A 110 -30.77 -0.88 1.39
C GLY A 110 -31.27 0.27 0.51
N LEU A 111 -31.11 1.53 0.94
CA LEU A 111 -31.48 2.70 0.13
C LEU A 111 -30.68 2.77 -1.17
N PHE A 112 -29.36 2.52 -1.13
CA PHE A 112 -28.54 2.46 -2.35
C PHE A 112 -29.02 1.36 -3.30
N SER A 113 -29.42 0.20 -2.76
CA SER A 113 -29.94 -0.91 -3.54
C SER A 113 -31.30 -0.60 -4.16
N PHE A 114 -32.16 0.11 -3.42
CA PHE A 114 -33.47 0.57 -3.88
C PHE A 114 -33.34 1.55 -5.04
N VAL A 115 -32.47 2.56 -4.93
CA VAL A 115 -32.21 3.53 -6.01
C VAL A 115 -31.70 2.85 -7.28
N LYS A 116 -30.78 1.88 -7.14
CA LYS A 116 -30.30 1.09 -8.30
C LYS A 116 -31.41 0.26 -8.98
N GLY A 117 -32.44 -0.13 -8.24
CA GLY A 117 -33.57 -0.91 -8.74
C GLY A 117 -34.64 -0.09 -9.46
N ASP A 118 -34.53 1.23 -9.48
CA ASP A 118 -35.47 2.17 -10.13
C ASP A 118 -36.94 1.90 -9.75
N GLN A 119 -37.17 1.64 -8.45
CA GLN A 119 -38.49 1.34 -7.92
C GLN A 119 -39.16 2.62 -7.39
N PRO A 120 -40.46 2.84 -7.65
CA PRO A 120 -41.15 4.03 -7.13
C PRO A 120 -41.43 3.91 -5.62
N LEU A 121 -41.37 5.02 -4.88
CA LEU A 121 -41.64 5.06 -3.43
C LEU A 121 -43.07 4.60 -3.11
N THR A 122 -43.26 3.53 -2.33
CA THR A 122 -44.59 2.98 -1.96
C THR A 122 -44.85 2.99 -0.45
N GLU A 123 -46.11 2.90 -0.04
CA GLU A 123 -46.46 2.68 1.38
C GLU A 123 -45.81 1.41 1.94
N HIS A 124 -45.74 0.35 1.12
CA HIS A 124 -45.10 -0.91 1.52
C HIS A 124 -43.63 -0.70 1.88
N PHE A 125 -42.90 0.06 1.05
CA PHE A 125 -41.50 0.41 1.33
C PHE A 125 -41.36 1.22 2.63
N ILE A 126 -42.17 2.25 2.83
CA ILE A 126 -42.12 3.09 4.05
C ILE A 126 -42.40 2.26 5.30
N ARG A 127 -43.39 1.37 5.24
CA ARG A 127 -43.72 0.45 6.34
C ARG A 127 -42.61 -0.58 6.59
N GLY A 128 -41.95 -1.04 5.53
CA GLY A 128 -40.76 -1.88 5.62
C GLY A 128 -39.59 -1.20 6.32
N LEU A 129 -39.30 0.06 5.97
CA LEU A 129 -38.29 0.87 6.65
C LEU A 129 -38.57 0.96 8.14
N GLN A 130 -39.82 1.28 8.53
CA GLN A 130 -40.16 1.40 9.95
C GLN A 130 -40.05 0.07 10.69
N ALA A 131 -40.50 -1.03 10.07
CA ALA A 131 -40.36 -2.36 10.66
C ALA A 131 -38.90 -2.72 10.92
N GLN A 132 -38.01 -2.42 9.95
CA GLN A 132 -36.58 -2.68 10.09
C GLN A 132 -35.92 -1.77 11.13
N PHE A 133 -36.22 -0.47 11.17
CA PHE A 133 -35.69 0.45 12.19
C PHE A 133 -36.04 0.02 13.62
N THR A 134 -37.12 -0.73 13.77
CA THR A 134 -37.68 -1.14 15.06
C THR A 134 -37.57 -2.65 15.26
N GLU A 135 -36.75 -3.34 14.46
CA GLU A 135 -36.63 -4.79 14.52
C GLU A 135 -36.10 -5.24 15.88
N HIS A 136 -35.15 -4.52 16.44
CA HIS A 136 -34.66 -4.76 17.80
C HIS A 136 -35.30 -3.86 18.87
N GLN A 137 -36.53 -3.39 18.65
CA GLN A 137 -37.29 -2.59 19.62
C GLN A 137 -38.65 -3.24 19.93
N ASP A 138 -38.80 -3.78 21.14
CA ASP A 138 -40.01 -4.53 21.52
C ASP A 138 -41.17 -3.66 22.01
N TYR A 139 -40.84 -2.50 22.59
CA TYR A 139 -41.81 -1.63 23.26
C TYR A 139 -41.59 -0.17 22.90
N THR A 140 -42.65 0.62 23.05
CA THR A 140 -42.61 2.08 23.03
C THR A 140 -43.37 2.65 24.22
N GLU A 141 -43.09 3.90 24.56
CA GLU A 141 -43.80 4.63 25.61
C GLU A 141 -45.10 5.20 25.05
N ALA A 142 -46.19 5.00 25.78
CA ALA A 142 -47.49 5.58 25.48
C ALA A 142 -48.03 6.30 26.73
N LEU A 143 -48.76 7.39 26.49
CA LEU A 143 -49.44 8.13 27.55
C LEU A 143 -50.88 7.64 27.67
N THR A 144 -51.30 7.23 28.86
CA THR A 144 -52.69 6.88 29.15
C THR A 144 -53.56 8.15 29.27
N SER A 145 -54.89 7.98 29.28
CA SER A 145 -55.85 9.10 29.37
C SER A 145 -55.73 9.90 30.68
N ASP A 146 -55.21 9.29 31.76
CA ASP A 146 -54.88 9.91 33.04
C ASP A 146 -53.47 10.53 33.07
N GLY A 147 -52.71 10.45 31.98
CA GLY A 147 -51.38 11.06 31.87
C GLY A 147 -50.23 10.19 32.37
N THR A 148 -50.46 8.91 32.65
CA THR A 148 -49.43 7.97 33.10
C THR A 148 -48.66 7.41 31.90
N LEU A 149 -47.32 7.39 31.99
CA LEU A 149 -46.46 6.74 30.99
C LEU A 149 -46.48 5.23 31.19
N VAL A 150 -46.88 4.49 30.16
CA VAL A 150 -46.89 3.02 30.13
C VAL A 150 -46.08 2.49 28.96
N ARG A 151 -45.46 1.32 29.14
CA ARG A 151 -44.79 0.62 28.03
C ARG A 151 -45.80 -0.26 27.32
N VAL A 152 -45.99 -0.02 26.03
CA VAL A 152 -46.84 -0.83 25.16
C VAL A 152 -46.00 -1.56 24.14
N LYS A 153 -46.45 -2.74 23.73
CA LYS A 153 -45.80 -3.49 22.67
C LYS A 153 -45.81 -2.66 21.38
N LEU A 154 -44.67 -2.55 20.72
CA LEU A 154 -44.53 -1.80 19.48
C LEU A 154 -45.06 -2.61 18.29
N GLU A 155 -45.99 -2.03 17.55
CA GLU A 155 -46.53 -2.64 16.32
C GLU A 155 -45.65 -2.25 15.11
N LYS A 156 -44.77 -3.17 14.72
CA LYS A 156 -43.82 -2.96 13.62
C LYS A 156 -44.50 -2.94 12.25
N GLY A 157 -44.14 -1.98 11.42
CA GLY A 157 -44.64 -1.75 10.07
C GLY A 157 -46.13 -1.40 9.99
N LYS A 158 -46.78 -1.01 11.09
CA LYS A 158 -48.22 -0.67 11.11
C LYS A 158 -48.44 0.79 11.45
N TYR A 159 -49.36 1.42 10.74
CA TYR A 159 -49.83 2.75 11.12
C TYR A 159 -50.49 2.72 12.49
N LYS A 160 -50.40 3.85 13.19
CA LYS A 160 -50.97 4.05 14.50
C LYS A 160 -52.49 3.85 14.46
N THR A 161 -53.00 3.19 15.48
CA THR A 161 -54.44 3.03 15.75
C THR A 161 -54.92 3.94 16.87
N LEU A 162 -53.99 4.57 17.58
CA LEU A 162 -54.21 5.51 18.67
C LEU A 162 -53.39 6.79 18.44
N PRO A 163 -53.82 7.95 18.95
CA PRO A 163 -53.05 9.19 18.87
C PRO A 163 -51.67 9.07 19.54
N ASN A 164 -50.66 9.72 18.96
CA ASN A 164 -49.26 9.70 19.41
C ASN A 164 -48.68 11.12 19.58
N ASN A 165 -49.49 12.02 20.14
CA ASN A 165 -49.18 13.45 20.26
C ASN A 165 -48.24 13.72 21.46
N PRO A 166 -47.00 14.20 21.24
CA PRO A 166 -46.08 14.49 22.32
C PRO A 166 -46.46 15.79 23.04
N ARG A 167 -46.05 15.88 24.31
CA ARG A 167 -46.14 17.10 25.10
C ARG A 167 -44.82 17.87 24.99
N ARG A 168 -44.90 19.12 24.54
CA ARG A 168 -43.77 20.05 24.45
C ARG A 168 -43.31 20.48 25.86
N PRO A 169 -42.06 20.99 26.02
CA PRO A 169 -41.55 21.45 27.31
C PRO A 169 -42.37 22.60 27.95
N ASP A 170 -43.05 23.40 27.13
CA ASP A 170 -43.99 24.44 27.55
C ASP A 170 -45.35 23.88 28.05
N GLY A 171 -45.53 22.56 27.97
CA GLY A 171 -46.73 21.85 28.38
C GLY A 171 -47.81 21.74 27.29
N GLU A 172 -47.63 22.37 26.12
CA GLU A 172 -48.54 22.27 24.98
C GLU A 172 -48.46 20.90 24.30
N MET A 173 -49.58 20.41 23.79
CA MET A 173 -49.62 19.16 23.04
C MET A 173 -49.46 19.44 21.54
N HIS A 174 -48.37 18.94 20.95
CA HIS A 174 -48.19 19.00 19.51
C HIS A 174 -49.05 17.94 18.84
N THR A 175 -49.96 18.36 17.96
CA THR A 175 -51.02 17.50 17.43
C THR A 175 -50.66 17.00 16.04
N TYR A 176 -50.42 15.69 15.92
CA TYR A 176 -50.19 15.00 14.65
C TYR A 176 -51.50 14.51 14.02
N CYS A 177 -51.37 13.90 12.84
CA CYS A 177 -52.50 13.33 12.09
C CYS A 177 -53.31 12.33 12.94
N PRO A 178 -54.66 12.41 12.97
CA PRO A 178 -55.50 11.39 13.60
C PRO A 178 -55.30 10.01 12.96
N PRO A 179 -55.39 8.90 13.73
CA PRO A 179 -55.32 7.54 13.21
C PRO A 179 -56.28 7.27 12.03
N GLU A 180 -57.49 7.84 12.09
CA GLU A 180 -58.58 7.58 11.15
C GLU A 180 -58.27 8.04 9.73
N ILE A 181 -57.44 9.08 9.59
CA ILE A 181 -57.08 9.67 8.28
C ILE A 181 -55.60 9.49 7.94
N THR A 182 -54.83 8.81 8.80
CA THR A 182 -53.39 8.61 8.60
C THR A 182 -53.08 7.91 7.28
N GLN A 183 -53.86 6.88 6.92
CA GLN A 183 -53.67 6.16 5.66
C GLN A 183 -53.94 7.07 4.44
N GLU A 184 -55.00 7.88 4.49
CA GLU A 184 -55.36 8.82 3.42
C GLU A 184 -54.25 9.87 3.23
N GLU A 185 -53.74 10.46 4.32
CA GLU A 185 -52.65 11.44 4.27
C GLU A 185 -51.35 10.83 3.71
N MET A 186 -51.02 9.59 4.07
CA MET A 186 -49.84 8.89 3.53
C MET A 186 -49.95 8.61 2.03
N GLN A 187 -51.15 8.23 1.55
CA GLN A 187 -51.42 8.06 0.12
C GLN A 187 -51.30 9.38 -0.63
N GLN A 188 -51.83 10.45 -0.05
CA GLN A 188 -51.74 11.79 -0.63
C GLN A 188 -50.29 12.30 -0.68
N LEU A 189 -49.51 12.07 0.38
CA LEU A 189 -48.08 12.40 0.45
C LEU A 189 -47.30 11.74 -0.69
N ILE A 190 -47.46 10.42 -0.86
CA ILE A 190 -46.78 9.66 -1.91
C ILE A 190 -47.22 10.14 -3.31
N THR A 191 -48.51 10.43 -3.48
CA THR A 191 -49.04 10.92 -4.75
C THR A 191 -48.42 12.27 -5.13
N TRP A 192 -48.39 13.23 -4.20
CA TRP A 192 -47.75 14.53 -4.44
C TRP A 192 -46.24 14.43 -4.62
N TYR A 193 -45.56 13.57 -3.86
CA TYR A 193 -44.13 13.31 -4.04
C TYR A 193 -43.82 12.82 -5.46
N ARG A 194 -44.51 11.78 -5.91
CA ARG A 194 -44.32 11.21 -7.26
C ARG A 194 -44.70 12.20 -8.36
N GLY A 195 -45.72 13.02 -8.15
CA GLY A 195 -46.12 14.07 -9.08
C GLY A 195 -45.13 15.24 -9.21
N SER A 196 -44.09 15.31 -8.35
CA SER A 196 -43.11 16.40 -8.33
C SER A 196 -41.80 16.10 -9.09
N GLU A 197 -41.69 14.93 -9.72
CA GLU A 197 -40.47 14.51 -10.43
C GLU A 197 -40.01 15.55 -11.48
N GLY A 198 -38.74 15.95 -11.40
CA GLY A 198 -38.11 16.91 -12.31
C GLY A 198 -38.49 18.40 -12.11
N ALA A 199 -39.42 18.71 -11.21
CA ALA A 199 -39.94 20.08 -11.03
C ALA A 199 -39.31 20.85 -9.86
N MET A 200 -38.60 20.18 -8.95
CA MET A 200 -38.11 20.75 -7.69
C MET A 200 -36.61 20.47 -7.48
N PRO A 201 -35.83 21.41 -6.92
CA PRO A 201 -34.48 21.13 -6.44
C PRO A 201 -34.46 19.98 -5.43
N THR A 202 -33.43 19.14 -5.46
CA THR A 202 -33.32 17.90 -4.67
C THR A 202 -33.52 18.15 -3.16
N GLU A 203 -32.85 19.17 -2.62
CA GLU A 203 -32.93 19.54 -1.20
C GLU A 203 -34.30 20.06 -0.79
N VAL A 204 -35.05 20.68 -1.70
CA VAL A 204 -36.42 21.13 -1.48
C VAL A 204 -37.35 19.94 -1.43
N LYS A 205 -37.22 19.01 -2.40
CA LYS A 205 -37.96 17.76 -2.45
C LYS A 205 -37.72 16.91 -1.20
N ALA A 206 -36.45 16.80 -0.77
CA ALA A 206 -36.05 16.06 0.42
C ALA A 206 -36.62 16.69 1.71
N ALA A 207 -36.50 18.01 1.87
CA ALA A 207 -37.03 18.71 3.04
C ALA A 207 -38.56 18.64 3.11
N TRP A 208 -39.26 18.79 1.98
CA TRP A 208 -40.71 18.68 1.92
C TRP A 208 -41.20 17.28 2.26
N LEU A 209 -40.65 16.24 1.64
CA LEU A 209 -41.03 14.85 1.92
C LEU A 209 -40.79 14.50 3.39
N HIS A 210 -39.61 14.86 3.90
CA HIS A 210 -39.25 14.71 5.30
C HIS A 210 -40.30 15.36 6.22
N HIS A 211 -40.55 16.65 6.03
CA HIS A 211 -41.42 17.44 6.89
C HIS A 211 -42.87 16.95 6.85
N ARG A 212 -43.43 16.71 5.65
CA ARG A 212 -44.82 16.23 5.54
C ARG A 212 -44.98 14.84 6.17
N PHE A 213 -43.99 13.97 6.03
CA PHE A 213 -44.00 12.69 6.73
C PHE A 213 -43.99 12.88 8.26
N THR A 214 -43.15 13.77 8.80
CA THR A 214 -43.11 14.04 10.25
C THR A 214 -44.39 14.70 10.77
N GLN A 215 -45.06 15.52 9.94
CA GLN A 215 -46.34 16.14 10.28
C GLN A 215 -47.48 15.10 10.39
N ILE A 216 -47.48 14.07 9.53
CA ILE A 216 -48.43 12.95 9.63
C ILE A 216 -48.10 12.09 10.87
N HIS A 217 -46.81 11.80 11.07
CA HIS A 217 -46.33 10.97 12.17
C HIS A 217 -47.06 9.60 12.23
N PRO A 218 -47.00 8.79 11.15
CA PRO A 218 -47.92 7.68 10.93
C PRO A 218 -47.70 6.47 11.84
N PHE A 219 -46.51 6.29 12.43
CA PHE A 219 -46.16 5.12 13.23
C PHE A 219 -46.18 5.42 14.73
N GLN A 220 -46.31 4.38 15.56
CA GLN A 220 -46.19 4.52 17.02
C GLN A 220 -44.81 5.05 17.44
N ASP A 221 -43.75 4.60 16.77
CA ASP A 221 -42.39 5.07 16.95
C ASP A 221 -41.54 4.85 15.68
N GLY A 222 -40.38 5.51 15.60
CA GLY A 222 -39.45 5.44 14.48
C GLY A 222 -39.68 6.50 13.40
N ASN A 223 -40.63 7.42 13.59
CA ASN A 223 -40.99 8.41 12.58
C ASN A 223 -39.81 9.31 12.18
N GLY A 224 -39.04 9.83 13.13
CA GLY A 224 -37.88 10.68 12.82
C GLY A 224 -36.80 9.94 12.00
N ARG A 225 -36.54 8.67 12.34
CA ARG A 225 -35.62 7.78 11.61
C ARG A 225 -36.09 7.53 10.18
N VAL A 226 -37.37 7.22 10.00
CA VAL A 226 -37.98 7.04 8.67
C VAL A 226 -37.94 8.34 7.86
N ALA A 227 -38.24 9.49 8.46
CA ALA A 227 -38.18 10.78 7.79
C ALA A 227 -36.78 11.07 7.23
N ARG A 228 -35.73 10.84 8.03
CA ARG A 228 -34.33 11.01 7.58
C ARG A 228 -33.93 9.99 6.52
N ALA A 229 -34.44 8.76 6.58
CA ALA A 229 -34.26 7.77 5.51
C ALA A 229 -34.93 8.20 4.21
N LEU A 230 -36.14 8.75 4.27
CA LEU A 230 -36.85 9.30 3.11
C LEU A 230 -36.12 10.49 2.51
N ALA A 231 -35.62 11.42 3.33
CA ALA A 231 -34.78 12.53 2.85
C ALA A 231 -33.50 12.01 2.19
N SER A 232 -32.86 11.00 2.78
CA SER A 232 -31.66 10.37 2.23
C SER A 232 -31.95 9.68 0.91
N LEU A 233 -33.09 9.01 0.77
CA LEU A 233 -33.53 8.40 -0.48
C LEU A 233 -33.59 9.44 -1.61
N VAL A 234 -34.24 10.58 -1.37
CA VAL A 234 -34.33 11.67 -2.35
C VAL A 234 -32.95 12.16 -2.81
N PHE A 235 -32.02 12.33 -1.87
CA PHE A 235 -30.64 12.72 -2.21
C PHE A 235 -29.93 11.64 -3.03
N LEU A 236 -30.07 10.38 -2.65
CA LEU A 236 -29.45 9.27 -3.37
C LEU A 236 -30.00 9.09 -4.79
N GLU A 237 -31.30 9.31 -5.02
CA GLU A 237 -31.92 9.33 -6.36
C GLU A 237 -31.21 10.32 -7.30
N ASP A 238 -30.79 11.48 -6.78
CA ASP A 238 -30.11 12.53 -7.56
C ASP A 238 -28.57 12.49 -7.49
N ARG A 239 -27.99 11.35 -7.06
CA ARG A 239 -26.53 11.11 -6.91
C ARG A 239 -25.82 12.01 -5.89
N TYR A 240 -26.53 12.41 -4.84
CA TYR A 240 -25.94 13.01 -3.65
C TYR A 240 -25.61 11.93 -2.60
N PHE A 241 -25.30 12.34 -1.38
CA PHE A 241 -24.97 11.46 -0.27
C PHE A 241 -26.17 11.23 0.67
N PRO A 242 -26.17 10.16 1.49
CA PRO A 242 -27.14 10.02 2.57
C PRO A 242 -27.16 11.24 3.49
N LEU A 243 -28.34 11.69 3.92
CA LEU A 243 -28.47 12.88 4.76
C LEU A 243 -28.06 12.57 6.20
N VAL A 244 -26.85 12.95 6.56
CA VAL A 244 -26.35 12.87 7.95
C VAL A 244 -26.68 14.16 8.67
N ILE A 245 -27.56 14.09 9.66
CA ILE A 245 -27.77 15.14 10.67
C ILE A 245 -26.99 14.69 11.90
N ARG A 246 -26.14 15.54 12.46
CA ARG A 246 -25.35 15.20 13.66
C ARG A 246 -26.05 15.65 14.92
N ASP A 247 -25.73 15.03 16.05
CA ASP A 247 -26.22 15.50 17.35
C ASP A 247 -25.89 16.97 17.63
N ALA A 248 -24.72 17.44 17.19
CA ALA A 248 -24.34 18.86 17.26
C ALA A 248 -25.27 19.79 16.46
N ASP A 249 -25.90 19.28 15.39
CA ASP A 249 -26.87 20.01 14.55
C ASP A 249 -28.32 19.86 15.10
N ARG A 250 -28.55 19.10 16.19
CA ARG A 250 -29.90 18.74 16.65
C ARG A 250 -30.76 19.95 16.99
N GLN A 251 -30.20 20.96 17.64
CA GLN A 251 -30.96 22.16 18.00
C GLN A 251 -31.39 22.96 16.75
N GLU A 252 -30.48 23.12 15.78
CA GLU A 252 -30.78 23.76 14.50
C GLU A 252 -31.88 22.98 13.75
N TYR A 253 -31.74 21.65 13.71
CA TYR A 253 -32.68 20.75 13.05
C TYR A 253 -34.10 20.85 13.63
N ILE A 254 -34.24 20.81 14.96
CA ILE A 254 -35.54 20.96 15.61
C ILE A 254 -36.11 22.36 15.35
N GLY A 255 -35.28 23.42 15.44
CA GLY A 255 -35.73 24.78 15.13
C GLY A 255 -36.20 24.95 13.68
N ALA A 256 -35.55 24.27 12.74
CA ALA A 256 -35.95 24.25 11.34
C ALA A 256 -37.27 23.49 11.10
N LEU A 257 -37.50 22.39 11.82
CA LEU A 257 -38.80 21.69 11.81
C LEU A 257 -39.91 22.58 12.37
N GLU A 258 -39.66 23.26 13.48
CA GLU A 258 -40.66 24.19 14.04
C GLU A 258 -40.96 25.38 13.14
N ALA A 259 -39.99 25.86 12.36
CA ALA A 259 -40.22 26.87 11.34
C ALA A 259 -41.09 26.32 10.21
N ALA A 260 -40.85 25.08 9.79
CA ALA A 260 -41.63 24.41 8.76
C ALA A 260 -43.06 24.08 9.22
N ASP A 261 -43.26 23.74 10.50
CA ASP A 261 -44.58 23.61 11.14
C ASP A 261 -45.38 24.93 11.04
N ARG A 262 -44.69 26.07 11.04
CA ARG A 262 -45.27 27.42 10.87
C ARG A 262 -45.36 27.88 9.41
N GLY A 263 -45.07 26.99 8.46
CA GLY A 263 -45.16 27.24 7.02
C GLY A 263 -43.87 27.72 6.36
N ASP A 264 -42.75 27.85 7.08
CA ASP A 264 -41.47 28.24 6.51
C ASP A 264 -40.52 27.05 6.35
N LEU A 265 -40.49 26.45 5.16
CA LEU A 265 -39.64 25.30 4.86
C LEU A 265 -38.16 25.67 4.63
N ARG A 266 -37.85 26.95 4.38
CA ARG A 266 -36.51 27.40 3.92
C ARG A 266 -35.37 27.10 4.91
N PRO A 267 -35.55 27.20 6.24
CA PRO A 267 -34.50 26.80 7.19
C PRO A 267 -34.11 25.32 7.06
N LEU A 268 -35.11 24.44 6.87
CA LEU A 268 -34.87 23.00 6.73
C LEU A 268 -34.15 22.70 5.41
N VAL A 269 -34.57 23.34 4.30
CA VAL A 269 -33.89 23.26 3.00
C VAL A 269 -32.44 23.72 3.10
N SER A 270 -32.20 24.86 3.75
CA SER A 270 -30.86 25.44 3.90
C SER A 270 -29.92 24.54 4.70
N MET A 271 -30.43 23.95 5.79
CA MET A 271 -29.70 22.99 6.59
C MET A 271 -29.35 21.75 5.77
N PHE A 272 -30.31 21.16 5.06
CA PHE A 272 -30.07 19.96 4.24
C PHE A 272 -29.05 20.25 3.13
N ALA A 273 -29.16 21.41 2.47
CA ALA A 273 -28.20 21.84 1.47
C ALA A 273 -26.79 21.99 2.06
N ARG A 274 -26.65 22.62 3.24
CA ARG A 274 -25.37 22.74 3.94
C ARG A 274 -24.73 21.37 4.20
N ARG A 275 -25.51 20.40 4.71
CA ARG A 275 -25.03 19.04 4.99
C ARG A 275 -24.57 18.32 3.72
N GLN A 276 -25.27 18.48 2.60
CA GLN A 276 -24.82 17.92 1.32
C GLN A 276 -23.56 18.59 0.77
N LYS A 277 -23.44 19.91 0.87
CA LYS A 277 -22.22 20.63 0.48
C LYS A 277 -21.01 20.14 1.27
N GLU A 278 -21.13 19.95 2.58
CA GLU A 278 -20.07 19.41 3.44
C GLU A 278 -19.63 18.01 2.96
N SER A 279 -20.57 17.12 2.64
CA SER A 279 -20.29 15.78 2.14
C SER A 279 -19.59 15.81 0.77
N ILE A 280 -20.05 16.64 -0.17
CA ILE A 280 -19.42 16.82 -1.49
C ILE A 280 -17.98 17.33 -1.35
N LEU A 281 -17.75 18.36 -0.54
CA LEU A 281 -16.42 18.92 -0.35
C LEU A 281 -15.45 17.92 0.30
N ARG A 282 -15.93 17.11 1.25
CA ARG A 282 -15.14 16.00 1.81
C ARG A 282 -14.76 14.98 0.74
N ALA A 283 -15.71 14.60 -0.12
CA ALA A 283 -15.45 13.64 -1.20
C ALA A 283 -14.44 14.17 -2.22
N LEU A 284 -14.58 15.44 -2.65
CA LEU A 284 -13.63 16.09 -3.56
C LEU A 284 -12.23 16.24 -2.93
N GLY A 285 -12.13 16.44 -1.61
CA GLY A 285 -10.85 16.52 -0.91
C GLY A 285 -10.03 15.22 -0.93
N LEU A 286 -10.68 14.05 -1.10
CA LEU A 286 -10.00 12.76 -1.20
C LEU A 286 -9.15 12.66 -2.48
N GLU A 287 -9.58 13.31 -3.57
CA GLU A 287 -8.84 13.33 -4.84
C GLU A 287 -7.43 13.91 -4.65
N GLN A 288 -7.30 15.02 -3.91
CA GLN A 288 -5.99 15.64 -3.67
C GLN A 288 -5.02 14.68 -2.97
N GLN A 289 -5.50 13.86 -2.03
CA GLN A 289 -4.67 12.87 -1.34
C GLN A 289 -4.29 11.69 -2.24
N VAL A 290 -5.22 11.23 -3.10
CA VAL A 290 -4.95 10.16 -4.07
C VAL A 290 -3.95 10.62 -5.13
N GLN A 291 -4.07 11.85 -5.63
CA GLN A 291 -3.15 12.42 -6.62
C GLN A 291 -1.75 12.62 -6.03
N GLN A 292 -1.64 13.11 -4.79
CA GLN A 292 -0.36 13.22 -4.07
C GLN A 292 0.31 11.85 -3.87
N SER A 293 -0.47 10.81 -3.55
CA SER A 293 0.04 9.44 -3.38
C SER A 293 0.59 8.87 -4.69
N LYS A 294 -0.10 9.10 -5.82
CA LYS A 294 0.36 8.67 -7.16
C LYS A 294 1.69 9.33 -7.56
N HIS A 295 1.93 10.59 -7.18
CA HIS A 295 3.20 11.26 -7.44
C HIS A 295 4.38 10.67 -6.66
N ALA A 296 4.17 10.27 -5.40
CA ALA A 296 5.23 9.66 -4.59
C ALA A 296 5.71 8.32 -5.17
N GLU A 297 4.78 7.48 -5.63
CA GLU A 297 5.12 6.19 -6.27
C GLU A 297 5.88 6.38 -7.60
N GLN A 298 5.52 7.40 -8.39
CA GLN A 298 6.23 7.73 -9.63
C GLN A 298 7.66 8.24 -9.37
N ILE A 299 7.88 9.00 -8.30
CA ILE A 299 9.22 9.45 -7.89
C ILE A 299 10.08 8.25 -7.44
N ILE A 300 9.53 7.34 -6.64
CA ILE A 300 10.24 6.14 -6.15
C ILE A 300 10.62 5.22 -7.32
N SER A 301 9.69 4.94 -8.23
CA SER A 301 9.95 4.10 -9.41
C SER A 301 11.02 4.70 -10.33
N SER A 302 10.99 6.02 -10.55
CA SER A 302 12.01 6.72 -11.32
C SER A 302 13.39 6.65 -10.66
N ALA A 303 13.47 6.80 -9.33
CA ALA A 303 14.72 6.68 -8.59
C ALA A 303 15.30 5.26 -8.61
N LEU A 304 14.45 4.24 -8.48
CA LEU A 304 14.85 2.83 -8.57
C LEU A 304 15.36 2.46 -9.97
N GLN A 305 14.73 3.00 -11.02
CA GLN A 305 15.17 2.77 -12.40
C GLN A 305 16.57 3.35 -12.65
N VAL A 306 16.85 4.57 -12.17
CA VAL A 306 18.19 5.20 -12.26
C VAL A 306 19.25 4.36 -11.55
N LEU A 307 18.93 3.77 -10.39
CA LEU A 307 19.85 2.88 -9.66
C LEU A 307 20.10 1.57 -10.41
N LYS A 308 19.05 0.98 -11.00
CA LYS A 308 19.15 -0.23 -11.82
C LYS A 308 20.05 0.00 -13.05
N ASP A 309 19.91 1.13 -13.72
CA ASP A 309 20.70 1.45 -14.91
C ASP A 309 22.18 1.71 -14.57
N LYS A 310 22.47 2.36 -13.44
CA LYS A 310 23.85 2.51 -12.91
C LYS A 310 24.48 1.16 -12.57
N TYR A 311 23.74 0.26 -11.92
CA TYR A 311 24.23 -1.07 -11.55
C TYR A 311 24.56 -1.91 -12.79
N THR A 312 23.68 -1.91 -13.79
CA THR A 312 23.85 -2.67 -15.03
C THR A 312 25.07 -2.19 -15.84
N THR A 313 25.36 -0.89 -15.81
CA THR A 313 26.52 -0.30 -16.50
C THR A 313 27.84 -0.67 -15.82
N ALA A 314 27.88 -0.71 -14.49
CA ALA A 314 29.06 -1.16 -13.74
C ALA A 314 29.35 -2.65 -13.97
N GLN A 315 28.31 -3.50 -13.99
CA GLN A 315 28.44 -4.94 -14.21
C GLN A 315 29.01 -5.27 -15.61
N LYS A 316 28.62 -4.54 -16.66
CA LYS A 316 29.18 -4.70 -18.01
C LYS A 316 30.68 -4.34 -18.10
N ARG A 317 31.15 -3.39 -17.30
CA ARG A 317 32.58 -3.00 -17.27
C ARG A 317 33.46 -4.07 -16.61
N PHE A 318 32.96 -4.73 -15.57
CA PHE A 318 33.69 -5.80 -14.90
C PHE A 318 33.80 -7.09 -15.72
N SER A 319 32.75 -7.46 -16.47
CA SER A 319 32.83 -8.63 -17.36
C SER A 319 33.99 -8.51 -18.34
N ARG A 320 34.16 -7.33 -18.95
CA ARG A 320 35.18 -7.10 -19.97
C ARG A 320 36.62 -7.19 -19.46
N VAL A 321 36.90 -6.79 -18.21
CA VAL A 321 38.27 -6.89 -17.67
C VAL A 321 38.64 -8.33 -17.29
N TYR A 322 37.64 -9.17 -16.94
CA TYR A 322 37.86 -10.59 -16.71
C TYR A 322 38.12 -11.35 -18.02
N ASP A 323 37.45 -10.97 -19.10
CA ASP A 323 37.75 -11.51 -20.43
C ASP A 323 39.22 -11.24 -20.82
N TYR A 324 39.75 -10.06 -20.48
CA TYR A 324 41.15 -9.72 -20.73
C TYR A 324 42.09 -10.58 -19.88
N ALA A 325 41.74 -10.78 -18.60
CA ALA A 325 42.51 -11.62 -17.70
C ALA A 325 42.59 -13.08 -18.19
N ASP A 326 41.50 -13.63 -18.75
CA ASP A 326 41.48 -14.97 -19.33
C ASP A 326 42.37 -15.07 -20.58
N GLU A 327 42.36 -14.04 -21.44
CA GLU A 327 43.25 -14.00 -22.61
C GLU A 327 44.72 -13.93 -22.20
N LEU A 328 45.08 -13.07 -21.24
CA LEU A 328 46.46 -12.97 -20.73
C LEU A 328 46.92 -14.28 -20.09
N ALA A 329 46.05 -14.96 -19.35
CA ALA A 329 46.36 -16.29 -18.80
C ALA A 329 46.60 -17.32 -19.92
N THR A 330 45.92 -17.21 -21.07
CA THR A 330 46.17 -18.05 -22.26
C THR A 330 47.51 -17.74 -22.91
N VAL A 331 47.87 -16.47 -23.01
CA VAL A 331 49.19 -16.06 -23.50
C VAL A 331 50.31 -16.59 -22.59
N ALA A 332 50.15 -16.47 -21.28
CA ALA A 332 51.10 -17.01 -20.31
C ALA A 332 51.22 -18.53 -20.40
N GLU A 333 50.08 -19.24 -20.45
CA GLU A 333 50.04 -20.69 -20.53
C GLU A 333 50.75 -21.22 -21.78
N ALA A 334 50.45 -20.65 -22.95
CA ALA A 334 51.09 -21.06 -24.21
C ALA A 334 52.61 -20.86 -24.15
N ARG A 335 53.06 -19.67 -23.72
CA ARG A 335 54.49 -19.36 -23.69
C ARG A 335 55.25 -20.17 -22.64
N MET A 336 54.70 -20.29 -21.43
CA MET A 336 55.30 -21.08 -20.36
C MET A 336 55.32 -22.57 -20.71
N LYS A 337 54.36 -23.06 -21.50
CA LYS A 337 54.35 -24.43 -22.01
C LYS A 337 55.55 -24.71 -22.92
N GLU A 338 55.81 -23.83 -23.88
CA GLU A 338 56.97 -23.98 -24.79
C GLU A 338 58.28 -24.10 -24.01
N ILE A 339 58.44 -23.28 -22.97
CA ILE A 339 59.62 -23.32 -22.09
C ILE A 339 59.66 -24.63 -21.30
N ALA A 340 58.55 -25.03 -20.69
CA ALA A 340 58.48 -26.26 -19.90
C ALA A 340 58.79 -27.51 -20.74
N ASP A 341 58.19 -27.64 -21.92
CA ASP A 341 58.41 -28.77 -22.82
C ASP A 341 59.88 -28.80 -23.30
N SER A 342 60.45 -27.64 -23.69
CA SER A 342 61.87 -27.55 -24.09
C SER A 342 62.85 -27.89 -22.95
N LEU A 343 62.49 -27.54 -21.71
CA LEU A 343 63.26 -27.91 -20.52
C LEU A 343 63.13 -29.41 -20.22
N ASP A 344 61.92 -29.99 -20.32
CA ASP A 344 61.69 -31.41 -20.05
C ASP A 344 62.53 -32.31 -20.97
N ASP A 345 62.53 -32.00 -22.26
CA ASP A 345 63.31 -32.73 -23.26
C ASP A 345 64.81 -32.72 -22.92
N GLN A 346 65.36 -31.53 -22.62
CA GLN A 346 66.78 -31.38 -22.28
C GLN A 346 67.15 -32.01 -20.94
N LEU A 347 66.29 -31.90 -19.92
CA LEU A 347 66.53 -32.47 -18.59
C LEU A 347 66.50 -34.00 -18.61
N SER A 348 65.67 -34.57 -19.47
CA SER A 348 65.56 -36.03 -19.64
C SER A 348 66.86 -36.64 -20.13
N ASP A 349 67.52 -35.99 -21.10
CA ASP A 349 68.81 -36.42 -21.63
C ASP A 349 69.96 -36.31 -20.61
N LEU A 350 69.80 -35.45 -19.60
CA LEU A 350 70.79 -35.19 -18.55
C LEU A 350 70.57 -35.97 -17.26
N THR A 351 69.52 -36.81 -17.20
CA THR A 351 69.19 -37.59 -15.99
C THR A 351 70.25 -38.69 -15.74
N PRO A 352 70.88 -38.75 -14.54
CA PRO A 352 71.81 -39.84 -14.20
C PRO A 352 71.13 -41.22 -14.15
N PRO A 353 71.79 -42.32 -14.55
CA PRO A 353 71.18 -43.66 -14.66
C PRO A 353 70.60 -44.27 -13.36
N GLN A 354 70.80 -43.62 -12.21
CA GLN A 354 70.46 -44.13 -10.86
C GLN A 354 69.58 -43.15 -10.05
N GLN A 355 69.07 -42.08 -10.69
CA GLN A 355 68.17 -41.11 -10.06
C GLN A 355 66.79 -41.09 -10.73
N ASP A 356 65.81 -40.54 -10.02
CA ASP A 356 64.49 -40.23 -10.61
C ASP A 356 64.65 -39.23 -11.76
N ARG A 357 63.86 -39.40 -12.82
CA ARG A 357 63.93 -38.57 -14.03
C ARG A 357 63.77 -37.09 -13.70
N TYR A 358 64.77 -36.30 -14.10
CA TYR A 358 64.64 -34.85 -14.12
C TYR A 358 63.60 -34.48 -15.16
N HIS A 359 62.67 -33.62 -14.77
CA HIS A 359 61.56 -33.26 -15.63
C HIS A 359 61.07 -31.85 -15.32
N ALA A 360 60.47 -31.24 -16.33
CA ALA A 360 59.76 -29.99 -16.20
C ALA A 360 58.34 -30.16 -16.71
N HIS A 361 57.37 -29.59 -16.02
CA HIS A 361 55.99 -29.64 -16.49
C HIS A 361 55.21 -28.38 -16.16
N LEU A 362 54.25 -28.08 -17.03
CA LEU A 362 53.30 -27.00 -16.82
C LEU A 362 52.08 -27.49 -16.04
N SER A 363 51.50 -26.62 -15.24
CA SER A 363 50.16 -26.78 -14.68
C SER A 363 49.51 -25.42 -14.53
N SER A 364 48.20 -25.35 -14.71
CA SER A 364 47.45 -24.10 -14.62
C SER A 364 46.10 -24.31 -13.91
N ALA A 365 45.53 -23.23 -13.41
CA ALA A 365 44.14 -23.17 -13.00
C ALA A 365 43.53 -21.82 -13.39
N ARG A 366 42.45 -21.88 -14.18
CA ARG A 366 41.64 -20.71 -14.55
C ARG A 366 40.65 -20.35 -13.43
N ASN A 367 39.96 -19.24 -13.58
CA ASN A 367 39.09 -18.70 -12.53
C ASN A 367 37.87 -19.59 -12.22
N ASP A 368 37.47 -20.47 -13.11
CA ASP A 368 36.41 -21.46 -12.92
C ASP A 368 36.90 -22.77 -12.26
N SER A 369 38.22 -22.95 -12.15
CA SER A 369 38.81 -24.18 -11.62
C SER A 369 38.70 -24.27 -10.09
N PRO A 370 38.40 -25.45 -9.52
CA PRO A 370 38.44 -25.66 -8.07
C PRO A 370 39.86 -25.51 -7.49
N ARG A 371 40.91 -25.62 -8.32
CA ARG A 371 42.33 -25.50 -7.90
C ARG A 371 42.85 -24.06 -7.89
N LYS A 372 42.02 -23.07 -8.25
CA LYS A 372 42.42 -21.65 -8.32
C LYS A 372 42.94 -21.06 -6.99
N HIS A 373 42.63 -21.70 -5.87
CA HIS A 373 43.03 -21.27 -4.53
C HIS A 373 44.44 -21.72 -4.12
N TYR A 374 45.09 -22.58 -4.90
CA TYR A 374 46.33 -23.27 -4.52
C TYR A 374 47.47 -22.33 -4.10
N PHE A 375 47.70 -21.23 -4.84
CA PHE A 375 48.75 -20.25 -4.55
C PHE A 375 48.31 -19.05 -3.72
N HIS A 376 47.20 -19.15 -2.97
CA HIS A 376 46.62 -18.00 -2.25
C HIS A 376 47.64 -17.29 -1.34
N ASN A 377 48.38 -18.05 -0.53
CA ASN A 377 49.32 -17.47 0.43
C ASN A 377 50.52 -16.83 -0.26
N GLN A 378 51.07 -17.49 -1.28
CA GLN A 378 52.21 -16.99 -2.06
C GLN A 378 51.85 -15.70 -2.79
N ILE A 379 50.66 -15.63 -3.40
CA ILE A 379 50.20 -14.41 -4.07
C ILE A 379 50.05 -13.26 -3.07
N VAL A 380 49.48 -13.52 -1.89
CA VAL A 380 49.35 -12.49 -0.83
C VAL A 380 50.71 -12.04 -0.31
N GLU A 381 51.68 -12.95 -0.16
CA GLU A 381 53.04 -12.61 0.25
C GLU A 381 53.73 -11.71 -0.77
N ILE A 382 53.65 -12.07 -2.05
CA ILE A 382 54.20 -11.25 -3.15
C ILE A 382 53.50 -9.90 -3.23
N ALA A 383 52.18 -9.85 -3.01
CA ALA A 383 51.45 -8.60 -2.99
C ALA A 383 51.94 -7.63 -1.91
N ARG A 384 52.29 -8.14 -0.73
CA ARG A 384 52.93 -7.33 0.34
C ARG A 384 54.30 -6.81 -0.08
N LYS A 385 55.11 -7.59 -0.80
CA LYS A 385 56.43 -7.15 -1.29
C LYS A 385 56.32 -6.02 -2.33
N PHE A 386 55.23 -6.00 -3.10
CA PHE A 386 54.91 -4.94 -4.06
C PHE A 386 53.98 -3.84 -3.49
N ASP A 387 53.74 -3.84 -2.18
CA ASP A 387 52.88 -2.86 -1.47
C ASP A 387 51.48 -2.65 -2.08
N TYR A 388 50.78 -3.75 -2.39
CA TYR A 388 49.39 -3.70 -2.82
C TYR A 388 48.52 -4.81 -2.22
N PHE A 389 47.20 -4.65 -2.32
CA PHE A 389 46.24 -5.67 -1.92
C PHE A 389 45.83 -6.54 -3.12
N ALA A 390 46.13 -7.84 -3.06
CA ALA A 390 45.64 -8.81 -4.03
C ALA A 390 44.19 -9.22 -3.69
N ASN A 391 43.22 -8.72 -4.44
CA ASN A 391 41.83 -9.15 -4.35
C ASN A 391 41.64 -10.45 -5.13
N LEU A 392 41.42 -11.53 -4.38
CA LEU A 392 41.28 -12.87 -4.95
C LEU A 392 39.81 -13.32 -4.96
N GLU A 393 38.85 -12.52 -4.50
CA GLU A 393 37.46 -12.97 -4.28
C GLU A 393 36.74 -13.37 -5.56
N ARG A 394 36.79 -12.52 -6.60
CA ARG A 394 35.98 -12.69 -7.81
C ARG A 394 36.71 -13.27 -9.01
N TYR A 395 37.97 -12.89 -9.19
CA TYR A 395 38.82 -13.42 -10.24
C TYR A 395 40.19 -13.79 -9.70
N ARG A 396 40.62 -15.02 -9.98
CA ARG A 396 42.02 -15.45 -9.81
C ARG A 396 42.36 -16.57 -10.79
N ALA A 397 43.54 -16.51 -11.38
CA ALA A 397 44.11 -17.57 -12.21
C ALA A 397 45.60 -17.70 -11.93
N TRP A 398 46.17 -18.88 -12.16
CA TRP A 398 47.60 -19.09 -12.05
C TRP A 398 48.12 -20.09 -13.09
N ILE A 399 49.36 -19.91 -13.49
CA ILE A 399 50.12 -20.76 -14.41
C ILE A 399 51.47 -21.03 -13.74
N ARG A 400 51.87 -22.30 -13.70
CA ARG A 400 53.10 -22.76 -13.04
C ARG A 400 53.93 -23.65 -13.95
N ILE A 401 55.23 -23.38 -14.01
CA ILE A 401 56.25 -24.36 -14.41
C ILE A 401 56.84 -24.97 -13.13
N SER A 402 56.84 -26.30 -13.04
CA SER A 402 57.54 -27.05 -12.00
C SER A 402 58.75 -27.73 -12.63
N ILE A 403 59.94 -27.49 -12.08
CA ILE A 403 61.19 -28.10 -12.50
C ILE A 403 61.68 -28.99 -11.36
N ARG A 404 61.77 -30.30 -11.60
CA ARG A 404 62.28 -31.27 -10.64
C ARG A 404 63.66 -31.74 -11.05
N THR A 405 64.63 -31.44 -10.17
CA THR A 405 66.01 -31.94 -10.22
C THR A 405 66.36 -32.50 -8.84
N GLU A 406 67.59 -32.34 -8.35
CA GLU A 406 67.91 -32.61 -6.94
C GLU A 406 67.11 -31.70 -5.99
N GLU A 407 66.76 -30.50 -6.46
CA GLU A 407 65.85 -29.55 -5.80
C GLU A 407 64.58 -29.35 -6.65
N ASN A 408 63.46 -29.02 -5.99
CA ASN A 408 62.22 -28.64 -6.67
C ASN A 408 62.13 -27.11 -6.79
N PHE A 409 61.97 -26.62 -8.00
CA PHE A 409 61.83 -25.19 -8.28
C PHE A 409 60.52 -24.94 -9.03
N GLU A 410 59.73 -24.00 -8.54
CA GLU A 410 58.50 -23.58 -9.20
C GLU A 410 58.61 -22.13 -9.66
N PHE A 411 58.15 -21.84 -10.88
CA PHE A 411 57.89 -20.48 -11.36
C PHE A 411 56.40 -20.32 -11.59
N VAL A 412 55.77 -19.33 -10.96
CA VAL A 412 54.33 -19.11 -10.98
C VAL A 412 54.01 -17.70 -11.45
N VAL A 413 53.12 -17.60 -12.44
CA VAL A 413 52.46 -16.36 -12.84
C VAL A 413 51.02 -16.42 -12.36
N SER A 414 50.57 -15.38 -11.67
CA SER A 414 49.21 -15.24 -11.14
C SER A 414 48.54 -14.01 -11.72
N ILE A 415 47.22 -14.07 -11.95
CA ILE A 415 46.39 -12.94 -12.37
C ILE A 415 45.20 -12.82 -11.42
N HIS A 416 44.94 -11.62 -10.89
CA HIS A 416 43.93 -11.36 -9.85
C HIS A 416 43.50 -9.89 -9.78
N GLY A 417 42.49 -9.59 -8.98
CA GLY A 417 42.01 -8.21 -8.78
C GLY A 417 43.00 -7.34 -8.00
N TYR A 418 43.06 -6.06 -8.33
CA TYR A 418 43.94 -5.08 -7.67
C TYR A 418 43.17 -4.16 -6.70
N GLY A 419 43.64 -4.08 -5.45
CA GLY A 419 43.10 -3.18 -4.43
C GLY A 419 41.85 -3.72 -3.73
N TYR A 420 41.28 -2.92 -2.82
CA TYR A 420 40.09 -3.31 -2.06
C TYR A 420 38.81 -3.21 -2.93
N GLY A 421 38.08 -4.33 -3.05
CA GLY A 421 36.83 -4.40 -3.82
C GLY A 421 37.03 -4.54 -5.34
N ASP A 422 35.93 -4.49 -6.09
CA ASP A 422 35.94 -4.58 -7.56
C ASP A 422 36.21 -3.21 -8.18
N THR A 423 37.48 -2.85 -8.32
CA THR A 423 37.91 -1.56 -8.87
C THR A 423 37.89 -1.52 -10.40
N GLY A 424 37.74 -2.70 -11.05
CA GLY A 424 37.88 -2.86 -12.50
C GLY A 424 39.33 -2.84 -12.96
N ILE A 425 40.28 -2.89 -12.02
CA ILE A 425 41.72 -3.00 -12.25
C ILE A 425 42.16 -4.41 -11.84
N MET A 426 42.93 -5.04 -12.70
CA MET A 426 43.52 -6.36 -12.51
C MET A 426 45.03 -6.23 -12.45
N ALA A 427 45.68 -7.21 -11.84
CA ALA A 427 47.12 -7.31 -11.77
C ALA A 427 47.59 -8.72 -12.11
N ALA A 428 48.80 -8.82 -12.67
CA ALA A 428 49.53 -10.07 -12.79
C ALA A 428 50.84 -9.97 -12.01
N SER A 429 51.17 -11.01 -11.25
CA SER A 429 52.40 -11.11 -10.47
C SER A 429 53.13 -12.42 -10.73
N ALA A 430 54.45 -12.34 -10.84
CA ALA A 430 55.32 -13.47 -11.10
C ALA A 430 56.20 -13.76 -9.88
N LEU A 431 56.33 -15.04 -9.51
CA LEU A 431 57.07 -15.49 -8.34
C LEU A 431 57.80 -16.80 -8.60
N THR A 432 58.88 -17.01 -7.85
CA THR A 432 59.60 -18.28 -7.75
C THR A 432 59.41 -18.89 -6.38
N ASP A 433 59.38 -20.21 -6.29
CA ASP A 433 59.22 -20.95 -5.05
C ASP A 433 60.16 -22.17 -5.05
N ARG A 434 61.14 -22.18 -4.13
CA ARG A 434 61.99 -23.34 -3.89
C ARG A 434 61.32 -24.25 -2.87
N ARG A 435 61.12 -25.52 -3.22
CA ARG A 435 60.40 -26.48 -2.37
C ARG A 435 61.26 -27.65 -1.94
N VAL A 436 61.20 -27.98 -0.65
CA VAL A 436 61.93 -29.10 -0.05
C VAL A 436 60.95 -30.20 0.36
N GLU A 437 61.35 -31.47 0.22
CA GLU A 437 60.55 -32.62 0.64
C GLU A 437 60.46 -32.71 2.16
N LYS A 438 59.25 -32.95 2.69
CA LYS A 438 59.01 -33.15 4.11
C LYS A 438 59.30 -34.60 4.51
N GLU A 439 59.77 -34.82 5.73
CA GLU A 439 60.01 -36.16 6.30
C GLU A 439 58.73 -37.04 6.32
N GLU A 440 57.53 -36.44 6.40
CA GLU A 440 56.24 -37.13 6.39
C GLU A 440 55.59 -37.26 4.99
N GLY A 441 56.31 -36.85 3.93
CA GLY A 441 55.84 -36.84 2.55
C GLY A 441 55.19 -35.52 2.12
N GLY A 442 55.36 -35.17 0.84
CA GLY A 442 54.95 -33.87 0.26
C GLY A 442 56.07 -32.82 0.27
N THR A 443 55.82 -31.62 -0.26
CA THR A 443 56.82 -30.54 -0.34
C THR A 443 56.32 -29.25 0.31
N GLU A 444 57.19 -28.51 1.01
CA GLU A 444 56.91 -27.17 1.55
C GLU A 444 57.68 -26.06 0.83
N PRO A 445 57.09 -24.87 0.71
CA PRO A 445 57.78 -23.69 0.22
C PRO A 445 58.85 -23.24 1.23
N VAL A 446 60.06 -23.00 0.76
CA VAL A 446 61.20 -22.57 1.59
C VAL A 446 61.58 -21.12 1.31
N SER A 447 61.44 -20.65 0.07
CA SER A 447 61.75 -19.28 -0.31
C SER A 447 60.87 -18.83 -1.48
N VAL A 448 59.89 -17.99 -1.20
CA VAL A 448 59.04 -17.34 -2.20
C VAL A 448 59.65 -15.99 -2.57
N GLN A 449 60.07 -15.78 -3.82
CA GLN A 449 60.67 -14.51 -4.28
C GLN A 449 59.91 -13.91 -5.46
N PRO A 450 59.86 -12.57 -5.58
CA PRO A 450 59.36 -11.93 -6.79
C PRO A 450 60.26 -12.28 -7.98
N ALA A 451 59.64 -12.75 -9.06
CA ALA A 451 60.32 -13.04 -10.31
C ALA A 451 60.21 -11.87 -11.31
N SER A 452 59.74 -10.71 -10.88
CA SER A 452 59.57 -9.52 -11.72
C SER A 452 59.98 -8.29 -10.92
N ILE A 453 60.43 -7.25 -11.63
CA ILE A 453 60.82 -5.96 -11.01
C ILE A 453 59.58 -5.15 -10.65
N ASP A 454 58.56 -5.18 -11.52
CA ASP A 454 57.32 -4.43 -11.37
C ASP A 454 56.11 -5.36 -11.50
N LEU A 455 55.02 -4.98 -10.82
CA LEU A 455 53.70 -5.60 -10.97
C LEU A 455 53.09 -5.22 -12.33
N PHE A 456 52.55 -6.19 -13.06
CA PHE A 456 51.79 -5.88 -14.27
C PHE A 456 50.35 -5.50 -13.90
N GLN A 457 49.85 -4.35 -14.35
CA GLN A 457 48.49 -3.88 -14.08
C GLN A 457 47.75 -3.57 -15.37
N PHE A 458 46.45 -3.85 -15.42
CA PHE A 458 45.60 -3.58 -16.58
C PHE A 458 44.13 -3.34 -16.17
N ASN A 459 43.35 -2.74 -17.07
CA ASN A 459 41.93 -2.47 -16.86
C ASN A 459 41.15 -2.46 -18.19
N TYR A 460 39.82 -2.36 -18.13
CA TYR A 460 38.94 -2.41 -19.30
C TYR A 460 39.03 -1.20 -20.26
N ALA A 461 39.74 -0.12 -19.88
CA ALA A 461 39.86 1.09 -20.70
C ALA A 461 41.00 1.00 -21.72
N GLU A 462 42.00 0.15 -21.48
CA GLU A 462 43.03 -0.19 -22.47
C GLU A 462 42.44 -1.14 -23.54
N SER A 463 43.02 -1.21 -24.74
CA SER A 463 42.64 -2.24 -25.71
C SER A 463 43.28 -3.59 -25.34
N LEU A 464 42.62 -4.69 -25.71
CA LEU A 464 43.13 -6.04 -25.46
C LEU A 464 44.49 -6.26 -26.13
N ASP A 465 44.63 -5.80 -27.39
CA ASP A 465 45.87 -5.96 -28.16
C ASP A 465 47.06 -5.27 -27.48
N SER A 466 46.88 -4.00 -27.07
CA SER A 466 47.91 -3.23 -26.34
C SER A 466 48.28 -3.90 -25.03
N THR A 467 47.27 -4.32 -24.25
CA THR A 467 47.48 -5.00 -22.97
C THR A 467 48.27 -6.28 -23.15
N THR A 468 47.93 -7.05 -24.19
CA THR A 468 48.55 -8.35 -24.48
C THR A 468 50.00 -8.21 -24.93
N GLU A 469 50.31 -7.23 -25.77
CA GLU A 469 51.68 -6.93 -26.20
C GLU A 469 52.56 -6.58 -25.00
N ARG A 470 52.09 -5.65 -24.16
CA ARG A 470 52.78 -5.22 -22.94
C ARG A 470 52.96 -6.37 -21.93
N PHE A 471 51.98 -7.26 -21.85
CA PHE A 471 52.05 -8.44 -20.98
C PHE A 471 53.10 -9.45 -21.46
N ARG A 472 53.27 -9.65 -22.77
CA ARG A 472 54.31 -10.53 -23.32
C ARG A 472 55.70 -10.06 -22.93
N ASP A 473 55.98 -8.77 -23.07
CA ASP A 473 57.28 -8.19 -22.71
C ASP A 473 57.57 -8.34 -21.21
N TRP A 474 56.55 -8.11 -20.37
CA TRP A 474 56.65 -8.32 -18.93
C TRP A 474 56.89 -9.81 -18.59
N LEU A 475 56.19 -10.73 -19.26
CA LEU A 475 56.32 -12.17 -19.03
C LEU A 475 57.70 -12.69 -19.41
N GLU A 476 58.27 -12.27 -20.54
CA GLU A 476 59.64 -12.65 -20.94
C GLU A 476 60.67 -12.16 -19.92
N SER A 477 60.49 -10.93 -19.44
CA SER A 477 61.34 -10.37 -18.39
C SER A 477 61.26 -11.21 -17.10
N ALA A 478 60.05 -11.63 -16.73
CA ALA A 478 59.83 -12.45 -15.53
C ALA A 478 60.41 -13.87 -15.65
N LEU A 479 60.24 -14.50 -16.83
CA LEU A 479 60.83 -15.80 -17.15
C LEU A 479 62.37 -15.76 -17.07
N ALA A 480 62.99 -14.70 -17.61
CA ALA A 480 64.43 -14.54 -17.56
C ALA A 480 64.97 -14.43 -16.13
N VAL A 481 64.27 -13.70 -15.26
CA VAL A 481 64.62 -13.60 -13.83
C VAL A 481 64.49 -14.96 -13.15
N ALA A 482 63.36 -15.65 -13.34
CA ALA A 482 63.09 -16.94 -12.72
C ALA A 482 64.08 -18.03 -13.14
N LEU A 483 64.33 -18.18 -14.44
CA LEU A 483 65.29 -19.16 -14.95
C LEU A 483 66.74 -18.81 -14.57
N GLY A 484 67.06 -17.51 -14.47
CA GLY A 484 68.34 -17.06 -13.94
C GLY A 484 68.54 -17.41 -12.47
N GLU A 485 67.47 -17.34 -11.66
CA GLU A 485 67.49 -17.82 -10.27
C GLU A 485 67.68 -19.33 -10.20
N TRP A 486 66.90 -20.10 -10.94
CA TRP A 486 67.05 -21.56 -11.02
C TRP A 486 68.47 -21.97 -11.44
N LYS A 487 69.04 -21.32 -12.46
CA LYS A 487 70.42 -21.57 -12.90
C LYS A 487 71.45 -21.34 -11.78
N ARG A 488 71.25 -20.34 -10.92
CA ARG A 488 72.14 -20.11 -9.78
C ARG A 488 71.99 -21.18 -8.71
N LEU A 489 70.76 -21.67 -8.49
CA LEU A 489 70.48 -22.73 -7.53
C LEU A 489 71.15 -24.05 -7.91
N ILE A 490 71.12 -24.45 -9.19
CA ILE A 490 71.78 -25.68 -9.66
C ILE A 490 73.31 -25.58 -9.72
N ALA A 491 73.87 -24.37 -9.65
CA ALA A 491 75.31 -24.12 -9.71
C ALA A 491 75.96 -23.92 -8.32
N ALA A 492 75.13 -23.73 -7.28
CA ALA A 492 75.54 -23.59 -5.89
C ALA A 492 75.59 -24.98 -5.23
#